data_AF-A0A2V9SS32-F1
#
_entry.id   AF-A0A2V9SS32-F1
#
_cell.length_a   1.000
_cell.length_b   1.000
_cell.length_c   1.000
_cell.angle_alpha   90.00
_cell.angle_beta   90.00
_cell.angle_gamma   90.00
#
_symmetry.space_group_name_H-M   'P 1'
#
loop_
_entity.id
_entity.type
_entity.pdbx_description
1 polymer ?
#
loop_
_entity_poly.entity_id
_entity_poly.type
_entity_poly.pdbx_seq_one_letter_code
_entity_poly.pdbx_strand_id
1 'polypeptide(L)'
;MDPSSQPSESELIMTTSLRGVISSEICAKLKALGYARSNRIRLYGEEYEVLSDPFSRDDGVAVEVATAKERTPRVLKLPKMILRMVSQERRAA
;
A
#
# COMPACT_ATOMS: atom_id res chain seq x y z
N MET A 1 5.50 -23.45 -39.64
CA MET A 1 4.10 -23.02 -39.84
C MET A 1 3.41 -23.13 -38.49
N ASP A 2 3.42 -22.01 -37.75
CA ASP A 2 2.50 -21.68 -36.62
C ASP A 2 1.04 -21.55 -37.14
N PRO A 3 -0.05 -21.38 -36.34
CA PRO A 3 -0.16 -20.99 -34.91
C PRO A 3 -1.32 -21.64 -34.08
N SER A 4 -1.16 -21.77 -32.75
CA SER A 4 -2.22 -21.72 -31.70
C SER A 4 -1.56 -22.07 -30.36
N SER A 5 -1.00 -21.17 -29.54
CA SER A 5 -1.51 -19.89 -29.05
C SER A 5 -2.92 -19.96 -28.49
N GLN A 6 -3.07 -20.57 -27.32
CA GLN A 6 -3.89 -20.02 -26.23
C GLN A 6 -3.30 -20.44 -24.86
N PRO A 7 -2.52 -19.60 -24.17
CA PRO A 7 -2.53 -19.65 -22.71
C PRO A 7 -3.94 -19.25 -22.26
N SER A 8 -4.53 -20.06 -21.38
CA SER A 8 -5.87 -19.83 -20.85
C SER A 8 -6.00 -18.43 -20.24
N GLU A 9 -7.02 -17.70 -20.67
CA GLU A 9 -7.37 -16.32 -20.27
C GLU A 9 -7.69 -16.18 -18.77
N SER A 10 -7.72 -17.29 -18.04
CA SER A 10 -8.02 -17.36 -16.61
C SER A 10 -6.83 -17.12 -15.69
N GLU A 11 -5.60 -17.03 -16.23
CA GLU A 11 -4.40 -16.74 -15.43
C GLU A 11 -3.89 -15.30 -15.63
N LEU A 12 -4.74 -14.41 -16.16
CA LEU A 12 -4.42 -12.99 -16.34
C LEU A 12 -4.75 -12.10 -15.12
N ILE A 13 -4.94 -12.67 -13.92
CA ILE A 13 -5.20 -11.86 -12.72
C ILE A 13 -4.33 -12.20 -11.50
N MET A 14 -3.17 -12.85 -11.61
CA MET A 14 -2.33 -13.10 -10.43
C MET A 14 -0.82 -12.95 -10.60
N THR A 15 -0.32 -12.39 -11.71
CA THR A 15 1.13 -12.20 -11.86
C THR A 15 1.50 -10.89 -12.57
N THR A 16 0.96 -9.78 -12.06
CA THR A 16 1.70 -8.52 -12.18
C THR A 16 2.50 -8.34 -10.89
N SER A 17 3.79 -8.64 -11.00
CA SER A 17 4.85 -8.09 -10.14
C SER A 17 4.69 -8.29 -8.62
N LEU A 18 5.18 -9.42 -8.12
CA LEU A 18 5.64 -9.61 -6.73
C LEU A 18 6.86 -8.69 -6.40
N ARG A 19 6.76 -7.38 -6.66
CA ARG A 19 7.67 -6.39 -6.06
C ARG A 19 7.13 -6.01 -4.69
N GLY A 20 7.31 -6.94 -3.75
CA GLY A 20 6.91 -6.80 -2.35
C GLY A 20 5.39 -6.84 -2.18
N VAL A 21 4.88 -7.90 -1.58
CA VAL A 21 3.50 -7.91 -1.05
C VAL A 21 3.60 -7.69 0.46
N ILE A 22 2.97 -6.62 0.97
CA ILE A 22 2.75 -6.49 2.41
C ILE A 22 1.76 -7.57 2.82
N SER A 23 1.91 -8.11 4.04
CA SER A 23 0.94 -9.08 4.52
C SER A 23 -0.45 -8.45 4.64
N SER A 24 -1.50 -9.23 4.38
CA SER A 24 -2.88 -8.80 4.51
C SER A 24 -3.19 -8.27 5.92
N GLU A 25 -2.58 -8.86 6.94
CA GLU A 25 -2.66 -8.39 8.33
C GLU A 25 -2.07 -6.98 8.51
N ILE A 26 -0.87 -6.72 7.98
CA ILE A 26 -0.24 -5.40 8.05
C ILE A 26 -1.08 -4.37 7.27
N CYS A 27 -1.58 -4.73 6.09
CA CYS A 27 -2.48 -3.89 5.31
C CYS A 27 -3.75 -3.54 6.12
N ALA A 28 -4.39 -4.53 6.74
CA ALA A 28 -5.59 -4.32 7.56
C ALA A 28 -5.31 -3.40 8.77
N LYS A 29 -4.19 -3.61 9.48
CA LYS A 29 -3.78 -2.76 10.60
C LYS A 29 -3.50 -1.32 10.18
N LEU A 30 -2.81 -1.13 9.06
CA LEU A 30 -2.55 0.21 8.51
C LEU A 30 -3.85 0.92 8.10
N LYS A 31 -4.79 0.19 7.49
CA LYS A 31 -6.12 0.72 7.18
C LYS A 31 -6.86 1.16 8.45
N ALA A 32 -6.82 0.35 9.51
CA ALA A 32 -7.42 0.69 10.80
C ALA A 32 -6.78 1.92 11.48
N LEU A 33 -5.50 2.19 11.22
CA LEU A 33 -4.81 3.40 11.68
C LEU A 33 -5.14 4.66 10.87
N GLY A 34 -5.94 4.55 9.81
CA GLY A 34 -6.35 5.67 8.97
C GLY A 34 -5.69 5.72 7.60
N TYR A 35 -4.80 4.79 7.26
CA TYR A 35 -4.12 4.74 5.95
C TYR A 35 -4.93 4.04 4.84
N ALA A 36 -6.25 3.92 5.01
CA ALA A 36 -7.14 3.39 3.98
C ALA A 36 -7.46 4.46 2.93
N ARG A 37 -7.78 4.03 1.71
CA ARG A 37 -8.28 4.93 0.67
C ARG A 37 -9.46 5.78 1.18
N SER A 38 -9.51 7.03 0.73
CA SER A 38 -10.52 8.04 1.06
C SER A 38 -10.47 8.57 2.50
N ASN A 39 -9.48 8.17 3.30
CA ASN A 39 -9.21 8.82 4.58
C ASN A 39 -8.32 10.05 4.41
N ARG A 40 -8.34 10.92 5.43
CA ARG A 40 -7.38 12.02 5.57
C ARG A 40 -6.42 11.71 6.69
N ILE A 41 -5.13 11.84 6.40
CA ILE A 41 -4.04 11.63 7.35
C ILE A 41 -3.22 12.90 7.49
N ARG A 42 -2.66 13.12 8.67
CA ARG A 42 -1.69 14.18 8.89
C ARG A 42 -0.33 13.56 9.13
N LEU A 43 0.60 13.82 8.22
CA LEU A 43 1.96 13.30 8.29
C LEU A 43 2.94 14.45 8.12
N TYR A 44 4.00 14.50 8.93
CA TYR A 44 5.03 15.54 8.86
C TYR A 44 4.51 16.99 8.92
N GLY A 45 3.35 17.22 9.53
CA GLY A 45 2.74 18.56 9.66
C GLY A 45 1.82 18.96 8.50
N GLU A 46 1.66 18.12 7.48
CA GLU A 46 0.79 18.37 6.32
C GLU A 46 -0.37 17.37 6.27
N GLU A 47 -1.52 17.84 5.78
CA GLU A 47 -2.73 17.02 5.61
C GLU A 47 -2.79 16.46 4.18
N TYR A 48 -3.05 15.17 4.11
CA TYR A 48 -3.07 14.39 2.90
C TYR A 48 -4.36 13.60 2.80
N GLU A 49 -4.98 13.60 1.62
CA GLU A 49 -6.05 12.67 1.26
C GLU A 49 -5.43 11.40 0.69
N VAL A 50 -5.77 10.26 1.26
CA VAL A 50 -5.27 8.95 0.86
C VAL A 50 -6.05 8.47 -0.36
N LEU A 51 -5.33 8.22 -1.46
CA LEU A 51 -5.89 7.84 -2.75
C LEU A 51 -5.81 6.33 -3.02
N SER A 52 -4.94 5.62 -2.30
CA SER A 52 -4.78 4.17 -2.42
C SER A 52 -4.61 3.48 -1.07
N ASP A 53 -4.93 2.19 -1.03
CA ASP A 53 -4.65 1.35 0.13
C ASP A 53 -3.13 1.13 0.28
N PRO A 54 -2.64 0.76 1.47
CA PRO A 54 -1.22 0.56 1.71
C PRO A 54 -0.64 -0.50 0.78
N PHE A 55 0.49 -0.19 0.15
CA PHE A 55 1.20 -1.09 -0.75
C PHE A 55 2.70 -1.09 -0.46
N SER A 56 3.40 -2.18 -0.82
CA SER A 56 4.85 -2.23 -0.62
C SER A 56 5.54 -1.35 -1.63
N ARG A 57 6.54 -0.60 -1.18
CA ARG A 57 7.40 0.18 -2.05
C ARG A 57 8.82 0.18 -1.53
N ASP A 58 9.73 -0.30 -2.37
CA ASP A 58 11.13 -0.54 -2.03
C ASP A 58 11.20 -1.40 -0.74
N ASP A 59 11.89 -0.93 0.30
CA ASP A 59 12.05 -1.60 1.61
C ASP A 59 10.99 -1.20 2.65
N GLY A 60 9.82 -0.72 2.23
CA GLY A 60 8.79 -0.22 3.15
C GLY A 60 7.38 -0.31 2.63
N VAL A 61 6.47 0.36 3.32
CA VAL A 61 5.06 0.48 2.94
C VAL A 61 4.77 1.93 2.61
N ALA A 62 4.01 2.16 1.55
CA ALA A 62 3.63 3.47 1.09
C ALA A 62 2.13 3.54 0.81
N VAL A 63 1.64 4.76 0.69
CA VAL A 63 0.29 5.11 0.23
C VAL A 63 0.39 6.20 -0.82
N GLU A 64 -0.51 6.21 -1.79
CA GLU A 64 -0.67 7.36 -2.67
C GLU A 64 -1.54 8.38 -1.97
N VAL A 65 -1.12 9.63 -2.05
CA VAL A 65 -1.81 10.75 -1.43
C VAL A 65 -1.85 11.96 -2.35
N ALA A 66 -2.81 12.84 -2.13
CA ALA A 66 -2.75 14.21 -2.65
C ALA A 66 -2.97 15.19 -1.50
N THR A 67 -2.44 16.40 -1.63
CA THR A 67 -2.80 17.48 -0.70
C THR A 67 -4.01 18.23 -1.26
N ALA A 68 -4.72 18.95 -0.40
CA ALA A 68 -5.79 19.83 -0.85
C ALA A 68 -5.29 20.92 -1.82
N LYS A 69 -3.99 21.28 -1.74
CA LYS A 69 -3.36 22.31 -2.57
C LYS A 69 -2.86 21.75 -3.89
N GLU A 70 -2.19 20.60 -3.86
CA GLU A 70 -1.60 19.93 -5.01
C GLU A 70 -2.43 18.67 -5.28
N ARG A 71 -3.39 18.76 -6.22
CA ARG A 71 -4.18 17.62 -6.72
C ARG A 71 -3.34 16.55 -7.45
N THR A 72 -2.02 16.68 -7.43
CA THR A 72 -1.11 15.72 -8.02
C THR A 72 -0.89 14.56 -7.05
N PRO A 73 -1.20 13.32 -7.44
CA PRO A 73 -0.93 12.16 -6.60
C PRO A 73 0.58 12.00 -6.38
N ARG A 74 0.96 11.78 -5.13
CA ARG A 74 2.34 11.55 -4.68
C ARG A 74 2.38 10.30 -3.83
N VAL A 75 3.51 9.60 -3.89
CA VAL A 75 3.71 8.40 -3.07
C VAL A 75 4.39 8.78 -1.77
N LEU A 76 3.72 8.53 -0.65
CA LEU A 76 4.23 8.80 0.68
C LEU A 76 4.62 7.49 1.37
N LYS A 77 5.91 7.37 1.71
CA LYS A 77 6.40 6.25 2.51
C LYS A 77 6.00 6.44 3.97
N LEU A 78 5.42 5.40 4.56
CA LEU A 78 5.02 5.41 5.95
C LEU A 78 6.27 5.38 6.85
N PRO A 79 6.28 6.14 7.96
CA PRO A 79 7.37 6.09 8.92
C PRO A 79 7.58 4.68 9.45
N LYS A 80 8.85 4.26 9.57
CA LYS A 80 9.21 2.94 10.12
C LYS A 80 8.65 2.70 11.52
N MET A 81 8.40 3.77 12.30
CA MET A 81 7.74 3.68 13.61
C MET A 81 6.35 3.06 13.51
N ILE A 82 5.55 3.48 12.54
CA ILE A 82 4.18 2.98 12.33
C ILE A 82 4.23 1.52 11.89
N LEU A 83 5.17 1.19 11.01
CA LEU A 83 5.41 -0.19 10.58
C LEU A 83 5.84 -1.08 11.74
N ARG A 84 6.64 -0.57 12.69
CA ARG A 84 6.99 -1.27 13.92
C ARG A 84 5.79 -1.47 14.83
N MET A 85 4.91 -0.48 14.98
CA MET A 85 3.71 -0.61 15.81
C MET A 85 2.79 -1.73 15.31
N VAL A 86 2.55 -1.79 13.99
CA VAL A 86 1.67 -2.82 13.42
C VAL A 86 2.31 -4.21 13.35
N SER A 87 3.64 -4.29 13.32
CA SER A 87 4.39 -5.56 13.25
C SER A 87 4.80 -6.14 14.61
N GLN A 88 4.97 -5.31 15.65
CA GLN A 88 5.43 -5.75 16.98
C GLN A 88 4.33 -6.20 17.95
N GLU A 89 3.07 -6.27 17.53
CA GLU A 89 1.97 -6.77 18.38
C GLU A 89 2.14 -8.23 18.85
N ARG A 90 3.27 -8.91 18.54
CA ARG A 90 3.59 -10.27 19.03
C ARG A 90 4.80 -10.37 19.97
N ARG A 91 5.18 -9.32 20.71
CA ARG A 91 6.19 -9.47 21.81
C ARG A 91 5.77 -8.84 23.14
N ALA A 92 4.57 -9.17 23.58
CA ALA A 92 4.19 -9.08 24.98
C ALA A 92 3.34 -10.30 25.34
N ALA A 93 4.02 -11.43 25.60
CA ALA A 93 3.47 -12.59 26.32
C ALA A 93 4.62 -13.26 27.06
#